data_AF-A0A8J6EJL7-F1
#
_entry.id   AF-A0A8J6EJL7-F1
#
_cell.length_a   1.000
_cell.length_b   1.000
_cell.length_c   1.000
_cell.angle_alpha   90.00
_cell.angle_beta   90.00
_cell.angle_gamma   90.00
#
_symmetry.space_group_name_H-M   'P 1'
#
loop_
_entity.id
_entity.type
_entity.pdbx_description
1 polymer ?
#
loop_
_entity_poly.entity_id
_entity_poly.type
_entity_poly.pdbx_seq_one_letter_code
_entity_poly.pdbx_strand_id
1 'polypeptide(L)'
;MAYPKDLSFSALLEVCTRENYYPNLPITSDNRLGRQKRTAGHSLLPLRDLPPGSSLSPAPTCTLHPLEELRLFCESCGLLSCRDCALVKHLGHKIHPVTEIAGRHRVQLQGALIKSEPQLEAMEAALHTIQEAGEDLKRSVDFLRKEVEDFSDGYIRAIQEHRVRLLQDIDEEMLQKEQALSLRRAKIHQQLTDLHTATTFTRDLLDNGPDLHIVRAKALVLGRLKQLNQGDHSQLEQAEADRIVFNAKQEAGLCRGYQMYGMVQRCGVDPERCQVRGPGLQFVHQGKLSSFTLTCSTPFGDQLENKGAPPRVTILHKESG
;
A
#
# COMPACT_ATOMS: atom_id res chain seq x y z
N MET A 1 6.75 13.20 9.62
CA MET A 1 6.73 14.63 9.99
C MET A 1 7.11 15.41 8.74
N ALA A 2 6.39 16.37 8.18
CA ALA A 2 5.18 17.09 8.55
C ALA A 2 4.50 17.60 7.26
N TYR A 3 3.18 17.68 7.26
CA TYR A 3 2.37 18.39 6.26
C TYR A 3 2.54 19.92 6.42
N PRO A 4 2.50 20.72 5.34
CA PRO A 4 2.14 22.12 5.46
C PRO A 4 0.63 22.28 5.37
N LYS A 5 0.11 22.98 6.38
CA LYS A 5 -1.26 23.43 6.55
C LYS A 5 -1.50 24.76 5.83
N ASP A 6 -2.79 25.03 5.63
CA ASP A 6 -3.43 26.35 5.61
C ASP A 6 -3.08 27.32 4.47
N LEU A 7 -4.05 27.50 3.56
CA LEU A 7 -4.37 28.81 2.99
C LEU A 7 -5.89 28.92 2.85
N SER A 8 -6.47 29.59 3.84
CA SER A 8 -7.78 30.22 3.76
C SER A 8 -7.71 31.44 2.84
N PHE A 9 -8.62 31.55 1.87
CA PHE A 9 -9.01 32.83 1.31
C PHE A 9 -10.49 32.80 0.98
N SER A 10 -11.24 33.56 1.77
CA SER A 10 -12.64 33.89 1.56
C SER A 10 -12.78 34.92 0.43
N ALA A 11 -13.91 34.80 -0.28
CA ALA A 11 -14.56 35.84 -1.10
C ALA A 11 -13.87 36.13 -2.45
N LEU A 12 -14.54 36.26 -3.61
CA LEU A 12 -15.89 36.68 -3.98
C LEU A 12 -16.23 36.10 -5.36
N LEU A 13 -17.46 35.60 -5.54
CA LEU A 13 -18.31 35.96 -6.69
C LEU A 13 -19.72 35.40 -6.47
N GLU A 14 -20.58 36.30 -5.99
CA GLU A 14 -22.04 36.20 -6.11
C GLU A 14 -22.42 36.16 -7.58
N VAL A 15 -23.05 35.07 -8.01
CA VAL A 15 -24.09 35.12 -9.04
C VAL A 15 -25.21 34.18 -8.58
N CYS A 16 -26.36 34.78 -8.26
CA CYS A 16 -27.58 34.06 -7.93
C CYS A 16 -28.05 33.17 -9.08
N THR A 17 -27.97 31.84 -8.90
CA THR A 17 -28.88 30.90 -9.57
C THR A 17 -29.40 29.90 -8.56
N ARG A 18 -30.73 29.85 -8.46
CA ARG A 18 -31.52 28.93 -7.63
C ARG A 18 -31.19 27.48 -7.94
N GLU A 19 -30.45 26.81 -7.06
CA GLU A 19 -30.44 25.35 -6.97
C GLU A 19 -30.49 24.94 -5.50
N ASN A 20 -31.57 24.22 -5.16
CA ASN A 20 -31.73 23.60 -3.85
C ASN A 20 -30.76 22.42 -3.74
N TYR A 21 -29.59 22.65 -3.15
CA TYR A 21 -28.70 21.60 -2.67
C TYR A 21 -29.13 21.18 -1.26
N TYR A 22 -29.68 19.97 -1.12
CA TYR A 22 -29.90 19.33 0.19
C TYR A 22 -28.88 18.20 0.37
N PRO A 23 -27.92 18.31 1.31
CA PRO A 23 -27.06 17.17 1.64
C PRO A 23 -27.82 16.20 2.57
N ASN A 24 -27.79 14.92 2.19
CA ASN A 24 -27.93 13.73 3.03
C ASN A 24 -28.78 13.86 4.32
N LEU A 25 -30.06 13.48 4.23
CA LEU A 25 -30.82 13.01 5.39
C LEU A 25 -30.95 11.47 5.34
N PRO A 26 -30.77 10.77 6.47
CA PRO A 26 -31.04 9.34 6.55
C PRO A 26 -32.55 9.11 6.35
N ILE A 27 -32.89 8.28 5.37
CA ILE A 27 -34.27 7.86 5.10
C ILE A 27 -34.63 6.83 6.19
N THR A 28 -35.04 7.31 7.35
CA THR A 28 -35.81 6.50 8.29
C THR A 28 -37.24 6.41 7.76
N SER A 29 -37.79 5.20 7.80
CA SER A 29 -39.16 4.84 7.41
C SER A 29 -40.24 5.56 8.24
N ASP A 30 -40.39 6.87 8.05
CA ASP A 30 -41.50 7.63 8.60
C ASP A 30 -42.13 8.46 7.49
N ASN A 31 -43.29 7.98 7.05
CA ASN A 31 -44.06 8.48 5.94
C ASN A 31 -44.64 9.86 6.30
N ARG A 32 -43.82 10.91 6.17
CA ARG A 32 -44.23 12.31 6.37
C ARG A 32 -43.97 13.10 5.10
N LEU A 33 -44.83 12.90 4.10
CA LEU A 33 -45.10 13.92 3.09
C LEU A 33 -45.42 15.23 3.85
N GLY A 34 -44.52 16.20 3.77
CA GLY A 34 -44.62 17.46 4.49
C GLY A 34 -45.98 18.12 4.26
N ARG A 35 -46.68 18.41 5.35
CA ARG A 35 -47.96 19.14 5.35
C ARG A 35 -47.77 20.45 4.56
N GLN A 36 -48.47 20.60 3.44
CA GLN A 36 -48.50 21.86 2.69
C GLN A 36 -48.91 23.00 3.65
N LYS A 37 -48.08 24.04 3.76
CA LYS A 37 -48.22 25.15 4.74
C LYS A 37 -49.57 25.88 4.69
N ARG A 38 -50.39 25.67 3.65
CA ARG A 38 -51.67 26.36 3.41
C ARG A 38 -52.85 25.84 4.25
N THR A 39 -52.73 24.68 4.89
CA THR A 39 -53.82 24.08 5.70
C THR A 39 -53.49 23.99 7.20
N ALA A 40 -52.46 24.72 7.66
CA ALA A 40 -51.96 24.65 9.03
C ALA A 40 -53.00 25.07 10.09
N GLY A 41 -53.90 26.01 9.76
CA GLY A 41 -54.95 26.52 10.66
C GLY A 41 -56.32 25.84 10.56
N HIS A 42 -56.45 24.79 9.73
CA HIS A 42 -57.72 24.07 9.56
C HIS A 42 -57.60 22.65 10.13
N SER A 43 -58.61 22.23 10.90
CA SER A 43 -58.80 20.82 11.24
C SER A 43 -59.31 20.09 10.00
N LEU A 44 -58.45 19.29 9.40
CA LEU A 44 -58.81 18.47 8.23
C LEU A 44 -59.25 17.10 8.72
N LEU A 45 -60.54 16.81 8.59
CA LEU A 45 -61.08 15.47 8.79
C LEU A 45 -60.98 14.69 7.47
N PRO A 46 -60.38 13.48 7.47
CA PRO A 46 -60.37 12.62 6.31
C PRO A 46 -61.80 12.29 5.88
N LEU A 47 -62.10 12.34 4.58
CA LEU A 47 -63.44 12.05 4.07
C LEU A 47 -63.95 10.65 4.44
N ARG A 48 -63.03 9.70 4.70
CA ARG A 48 -63.30 8.34 5.16
C ARG A 48 -63.80 8.25 6.61
N ASP A 49 -63.54 9.26 7.43
CA ASP A 49 -63.86 9.27 8.86
C ASP A 49 -65.23 9.92 9.13
N LEU A 50 -66.01 10.20 8.08
CA LEU A 50 -67.36 10.77 8.16
C LEU A 50 -68.41 9.65 8.15
N PRO A 51 -69.45 9.72 9.00
CA PRO A 51 -70.53 8.74 9.00
C PRO A 51 -71.27 8.78 7.65
N PRO A 52 -71.59 7.61 7.04
CA PRO A 52 -72.27 7.56 5.76
C PRO A 52 -73.62 8.27 5.83
N GLY A 53 -73.80 9.30 4.98
CA GLY A 53 -75.01 10.14 4.95
C GLY A 53 -74.90 11.49 5.67
N SER A 54 -73.75 11.83 6.27
CA SER A 54 -73.53 13.17 6.81
C SER A 54 -73.30 14.20 5.70
N SER A 55 -74.26 15.13 5.55
CA SER A 55 -74.09 16.33 4.71
C SER A 55 -73.08 17.25 5.38
N LEU A 56 -71.87 17.31 4.84
CA LEU A 56 -70.86 18.28 5.24
C LEU A 56 -71.35 19.68 4.85
N SER A 57 -71.83 20.42 5.85
CA SER A 57 -72.31 21.81 5.79
C SER A 57 -73.59 22.07 4.96
N PRO A 58 -74.36 23.14 5.28
CA PRO A 58 -75.44 23.63 4.44
C PRO A 58 -74.93 23.94 3.03
N ALA A 59 -75.78 23.78 2.01
CA ALA A 59 -75.42 24.15 0.65
C ALA A 59 -74.89 25.59 0.61
N PRO A 60 -73.76 25.86 -0.07
CA PRO A 60 -73.15 27.18 -0.06
C PRO A 60 -74.13 28.20 -0.65
N THR A 61 -74.38 29.29 0.07
CA THR A 61 -75.30 30.35 -0.35
C THR A 61 -74.57 31.46 -1.10
N CYS A 62 -75.30 32.20 -1.93
CA CYS A 62 -74.74 33.30 -2.69
C CYS A 62 -74.43 34.50 -1.79
N THR A 63 -73.25 35.08 -1.94
CA THR A 63 -72.84 36.27 -1.17
C THR A 63 -73.67 37.51 -1.51
N LEU A 64 -74.28 37.57 -2.69
CA LEU A 64 -75.14 38.67 -3.15
C LEU A 64 -76.63 38.41 -2.88
N HIS A 65 -77.00 37.13 -2.80
CA HIS A 65 -78.37 36.69 -2.55
C HIS A 65 -78.31 35.66 -1.41
N PRO A 66 -78.23 36.10 -0.14
CA PRO A 66 -77.92 35.22 1.00
C PRO A 66 -78.94 34.09 1.25
N LEU A 67 -80.16 34.23 0.71
CA LEU A 67 -81.23 33.25 0.77
C LEU A 67 -81.18 32.21 -0.38
N GLU A 68 -80.37 32.45 -1.40
CA GLU A 68 -80.27 31.59 -2.58
C GLU A 68 -79.04 30.69 -2.53
N GLU A 69 -79.25 29.41 -2.83
CA GLU A 69 -78.17 28.42 -2.89
C GLU A 69 -77.43 28.44 -4.24
N LEU A 70 -76.12 28.18 -4.19
CA LEU A 70 -75.25 28.06 -5.35
C LEU A 70 -75.40 26.68 -6.01
N ARG A 71 -76.45 26.49 -6.81
CA ARG A 71 -76.74 25.22 -7.50
C ARG A 71 -76.35 25.19 -8.98
N LEU A 72 -75.88 26.30 -9.54
CA LEU A 72 -75.49 26.43 -10.94
C LEU A 72 -73.98 26.70 -11.06
N PHE A 73 -73.37 26.32 -12.17
CA PHE A 73 -71.98 26.61 -12.49
C PHE A 73 -71.91 27.28 -13.85
N CYS A 74 -71.25 28.43 -13.90
CA CYS A 74 -71.02 29.18 -15.12
C CYS A 74 -69.66 28.79 -15.72
N GLU A 75 -69.66 27.99 -16.79
CA GLU A 75 -68.42 27.49 -17.43
C GLU A 75 -67.55 28.62 -17.96
N SER A 76 -68.17 29.66 -18.51
CA SER A 76 -67.46 30.83 -19.05
C SER A 76 -66.68 31.60 -17.98
N CYS A 77 -67.09 31.50 -16.71
CA CYS A 77 -66.47 32.20 -15.58
C CYS A 77 -65.67 31.26 -14.66
N GLY A 78 -65.88 29.95 -14.75
CA GLY A 78 -65.30 28.98 -13.82
C GLY A 78 -65.81 29.11 -12.38
N LEU A 79 -67.02 29.63 -12.18
CA LEU A 79 -67.57 29.96 -10.85
C LEU A 79 -68.98 29.41 -10.64
N LEU A 80 -69.32 29.16 -9.37
CA LEU A 80 -70.68 28.82 -8.95
C LEU A 80 -71.60 30.05 -8.98
N SER A 81 -72.88 29.86 -9.29
CA SER A 81 -73.91 30.90 -9.38
C SER A 81 -75.22 30.44 -8.74
N CYS A 82 -75.96 31.38 -8.15
CA CYS A 82 -77.39 31.19 -7.85
C CYS A 82 -78.26 31.52 -9.07
N ARG A 83 -79.57 31.35 -8.94
CA ARG A 83 -80.54 31.62 -10.02
C ARG A 83 -80.57 33.10 -10.41
N ASP A 84 -80.56 34.01 -9.43
CA ASP A 84 -80.59 35.45 -9.69
C ASP A 84 -79.30 35.95 -10.39
N CYS A 85 -78.14 35.49 -9.91
CA CYS A 85 -76.86 35.80 -10.55
C CYS A 85 -76.78 35.24 -11.98
N ALA A 86 -77.41 34.10 -12.25
CA ALA A 86 -77.44 33.51 -13.60
C ALA A 86 -78.17 34.40 -14.61
N LEU A 87 -79.24 35.08 -14.17
CA LEU A 87 -80.08 35.92 -15.03
C LEU A 87 -79.56 37.34 -15.20
N VAL A 88 -78.80 37.87 -14.24
CA VAL A 88 -78.33 39.27 -14.28
C VAL A 88 -76.85 39.37 -14.61
N LYS A 89 -75.99 38.60 -13.94
CA LYS A 89 -74.53 38.73 -14.04
C LYS A 89 -73.90 37.78 -15.04
N HIS A 90 -74.48 36.59 -15.21
CA HIS A 90 -74.00 35.57 -16.14
C HIS A 90 -74.93 35.41 -17.34
N LEU A 91 -75.71 36.44 -17.67
CA LEU A 91 -76.63 36.43 -18.79
C LEU A 91 -75.85 36.20 -20.10
N GLY A 92 -76.26 35.19 -20.88
CA GLY A 92 -75.59 34.81 -22.12
C GLY A 92 -74.36 33.92 -21.95
N HIS A 93 -73.97 33.53 -20.73
CA HIS A 93 -72.93 32.53 -20.50
C HIS A 93 -73.47 31.10 -20.52
N LYS A 94 -72.58 30.13 -20.69
CA LYS A 94 -72.92 28.71 -20.57
C LYS A 94 -73.02 28.34 -19.09
N ILE A 95 -74.25 28.09 -18.64
CA ILE A 95 -74.56 27.76 -17.24
C ILE A 95 -75.20 26.38 -17.19
N HIS A 96 -74.65 25.52 -16.34
CA HIS A 96 -75.11 24.15 -16.15
C HIS A 96 -75.41 23.89 -14.67
N PRO A 97 -76.29 22.91 -14.35
CA PRO A 97 -76.42 22.43 -12.99
C PRO A 97 -75.08 21.91 -12.46
N VAL A 98 -74.77 22.20 -11.20
CA VAL A 98 -73.51 21.75 -10.56
C VAL A 98 -73.35 20.24 -10.62
N THR A 99 -74.45 19.48 -10.53
CA THR A 99 -74.45 18.01 -10.60
C THR A 99 -73.91 17.49 -11.94
N GLU A 100 -74.24 18.17 -13.05
CA GLU A 100 -73.78 17.81 -14.40
C GLU A 100 -72.27 18.08 -14.55
N ILE A 101 -71.83 19.28 -14.14
CA ILE A 101 -70.43 19.70 -14.18
C ILE A 101 -69.57 18.84 -13.26
N ALA A 102 -70.06 18.55 -12.06
CA ALA A 102 -69.38 17.65 -11.11
C ALA A 102 -69.17 16.26 -11.72
N GLY A 103 -70.15 15.74 -12.47
CA GLY A 103 -69.98 14.49 -13.24
C GLY A 103 -68.83 14.57 -14.24
N ARG A 104 -68.78 15.63 -15.05
CA ARG A 104 -67.70 15.84 -16.04
C ARG A 104 -66.33 16.01 -15.39
N HIS A 105 -66.22 16.83 -14.35
CA HIS A 105 -64.97 17.02 -13.60
C HIS A 105 -64.53 15.73 -12.89
N ARG A 106 -65.46 14.94 -12.36
CA ARG A 106 -65.14 13.64 -11.75
C ARG A 106 -64.48 12.71 -12.75
N VAL A 107 -65.00 12.62 -13.97
CA VAL A 107 -64.38 11.80 -15.04
C VAL A 107 -62.98 12.31 -15.39
N GLN A 108 -62.79 13.63 -15.50
CA GLN A 108 -61.47 14.21 -15.77
C GLN A 108 -60.45 13.91 -14.65
N LEU A 109 -60.86 14.11 -13.39
CA LEU A 109 -60.02 13.85 -12.22
C LEU A 109 -59.71 12.35 -12.06
N GLN A 110 -60.70 11.48 -12.28
CA GLN A 110 -60.50 10.03 -12.29
C GLN A 110 -59.53 9.62 -13.39
N GLY A 111 -59.67 10.18 -14.61
CA GLY A 111 -58.74 9.91 -15.70
C GLY A 111 -57.31 10.39 -15.41
N ALA A 112 -57.15 11.53 -14.76
CA ALA A 112 -55.84 12.02 -14.32
C ALA A 112 -55.24 11.14 -13.20
N LEU A 113 -56.07 10.70 -12.25
CA LEU A 113 -55.65 9.81 -11.16
C LEU A 113 -55.18 8.45 -11.69
N ILE A 114 -55.97 7.81 -12.55
CA ILE A 114 -55.62 6.53 -13.19
C ILE A 114 -54.29 6.62 -13.95
N LYS A 115 -53.99 7.77 -14.57
CA LYS A 115 -52.70 8.00 -15.24
C LYS A 115 -51.54 8.22 -14.28
N SER A 116 -51.82 8.71 -13.07
CA SER A 116 -50.80 9.07 -12.07
C SER A 116 -50.42 7.89 -11.17
N GLU A 117 -51.36 6.97 -10.91
CA GLU A 117 -51.13 5.74 -10.13
C GLU A 117 -49.92 4.91 -10.62
N PRO A 118 -49.80 4.55 -11.92
CA PRO A 118 -48.64 3.80 -12.40
C PRO A 118 -47.33 4.61 -12.36
N GLN A 119 -47.40 5.95 -12.43
CA GLN A 119 -46.22 6.79 -12.27
C GLN A 119 -45.71 6.77 -10.82
N LEU A 120 -46.63 6.75 -9.85
CA LEU A 120 -46.29 6.62 -8.43
C LEU A 120 -45.61 5.28 -8.17
N GLU A 121 -46.20 4.17 -8.64
CA GLU A 121 -45.61 2.84 -8.51
C GLU A 121 -44.22 2.75 -9.18
N ALA A 122 -44.08 3.32 -10.39
CA ALA A 122 -42.79 3.35 -11.09
C ALA A 122 -41.73 4.15 -10.33
N MET A 123 -42.10 5.27 -9.70
CA MET A 123 -41.18 6.08 -8.90
C MET A 123 -40.77 5.35 -7.61
N GLU A 124 -41.70 4.68 -6.93
CA GLU A 124 -41.39 3.87 -5.74
C GLU A 124 -40.46 2.70 -6.08
N ALA A 125 -40.73 2.00 -7.19
CA ALA A 125 -39.86 0.94 -7.68
C ALA A 125 -38.45 1.48 -8.04
N ALA A 126 -38.37 2.63 -8.72
CA ALA A 126 -37.09 3.24 -9.06
C ALA A 126 -36.28 3.62 -7.81
N LEU A 127 -36.92 4.15 -6.77
CA LEU A 127 -36.26 4.44 -5.49
C LEU A 127 -35.72 3.17 -4.84
N HIS A 128 -36.49 2.09 -4.83
CA HIS A 128 -36.05 0.80 -4.30
C HIS A 128 -34.82 0.28 -5.06
N THR A 129 -34.85 0.29 -6.40
CA THR A 129 -33.71 -0.14 -7.23
C THR A 129 -32.47 0.70 -6.98
N ILE A 130 -32.60 2.02 -6.81
CA ILE A 130 -31.46 2.89 -6.48
C ILE A 130 -30.89 2.54 -5.10
N GLN A 131 -31.75 2.25 -4.13
CA GLN A 131 -31.31 1.85 -2.80
C GLN A 131 -30.52 0.52 -2.83
N GLU A 132 -31.05 -0.50 -3.52
CA GLU A 132 -30.37 -1.79 -3.70
C GLU A 132 -29.02 -1.62 -4.39
N ALA A 133 -28.98 -0.86 -5.50
CA ALA A 133 -27.74 -0.56 -6.19
C ALA A 133 -26.72 0.16 -5.29
N GLY A 134 -27.19 1.05 -4.42
CA GLY A 134 -26.35 1.72 -3.43
C GLY A 134 -25.78 0.77 -2.36
N GLU A 135 -26.54 -0.22 -1.93
CA GLU A 135 -26.08 -1.25 -0.99
C GLU A 135 -25.08 -2.21 -1.64
N ASP A 136 -25.35 -2.66 -2.85
CA ASP A 136 -24.44 -3.54 -3.60
C ASP A 136 -23.13 -2.84 -3.94
N LEU A 137 -23.17 -1.54 -4.28
CA LEU A 137 -21.98 -0.74 -4.45
C LEU A 137 -21.14 -0.69 -3.17
N LYS A 138 -21.77 -0.49 -1.99
CA LYS A 138 -21.05 -0.49 -0.71
C LYS A 138 -20.39 -1.83 -0.44
N ARG A 139 -21.11 -2.94 -0.63
CA ARG A 139 -20.56 -4.31 -0.46
C ARG A 139 -19.39 -4.55 -1.41
N SER A 140 -19.50 -4.12 -2.66
CA SER A 140 -18.43 -4.24 -3.66
C SER A 140 -17.19 -3.43 -3.27
N VAL A 141 -17.37 -2.19 -2.80
CA VAL A 141 -16.27 -1.34 -2.32
C VAL A 141 -15.58 -1.96 -1.11
N ASP A 142 -16.34 -2.48 -0.14
CA ASP A 142 -15.77 -3.11 1.05
C ASP A 142 -15.01 -4.40 0.69
N PHE A 143 -15.54 -5.20 -0.25
CA PHE A 143 -14.86 -6.37 -0.78
C PHE A 143 -13.53 -5.99 -1.46
N LEU A 144 -13.53 -4.99 -2.34
CA LEU A 144 -12.33 -4.52 -3.03
C LEU A 144 -11.29 -3.95 -2.05
N ARG A 145 -11.72 -3.22 -1.02
CA ARG A 145 -10.81 -2.73 0.03
C ARG A 145 -10.12 -3.90 0.72
N LYS A 146 -10.88 -4.92 1.10
CA LYS A 146 -10.35 -6.11 1.75
C LYS A 146 -9.38 -6.86 0.83
N GLU A 147 -9.69 -6.99 -0.45
CA GLU A 147 -8.81 -7.67 -1.41
C GLU A 147 -7.44 -6.96 -1.53
N VAL A 148 -7.43 -5.62 -1.53
CA VAL A 148 -6.19 -4.82 -1.54
C VAL A 148 -5.40 -4.99 -0.24
N GLU A 149 -6.08 -5.01 0.91
CA GLU A 149 -5.47 -5.26 2.22
C GLU A 149 -4.85 -6.67 2.28
N ASP A 150 -5.60 -7.70 1.90
CA ASP A 150 -5.15 -9.10 1.90
C ASP A 150 -3.94 -9.31 0.96
N PHE A 151 -3.95 -8.68 -0.22
CA PHE A 151 -2.82 -8.68 -1.16
C PHE A 151 -1.57 -8.03 -0.54
N SER A 152 -1.73 -6.84 0.05
CA SER A 152 -0.63 -6.08 0.66
C SER A 152 -0.02 -6.84 1.83
N ASP A 153 -0.86 -7.41 2.70
CA ASP A 153 -0.43 -8.25 3.81
C ASP A 153 0.28 -9.53 3.33
N GLY A 154 -0.19 -10.11 2.23
CA GLY A 154 0.49 -11.23 1.56
C GLY A 154 1.92 -10.87 1.14
N TYR A 155 2.08 -9.70 0.53
CA TYR A 155 3.38 -9.20 0.08
C TYR A 155 4.32 -8.89 1.26
N ILE A 156 3.81 -8.25 2.31
CA ILE A 156 4.57 -7.97 3.54
C ILE A 156 5.07 -9.27 4.18
N ARG A 157 4.21 -10.29 4.28
CA ARG A 157 4.60 -11.60 4.82
C ARG A 157 5.72 -12.24 4.00
N ALA A 158 5.64 -12.19 2.67
CA ALA A 158 6.68 -12.73 1.80
C ALA A 158 8.03 -12.02 2.01
N ILE A 159 8.03 -10.69 2.12
CA ILE A 159 9.24 -9.90 2.39
C ILE A 159 9.83 -10.25 3.75
N GLN A 160 8.99 -10.36 4.79
CA GLN A 160 9.44 -10.71 6.14
C GLN A 160 10.07 -12.11 6.19
N GLU A 161 9.46 -13.09 5.51
CA GLU A 161 9.99 -14.45 5.41
C GLU A 161 11.31 -14.48 4.63
N HIS A 162 11.42 -13.71 3.54
CA HIS A 162 12.68 -13.55 2.80
C HIS A 162 13.78 -12.92 3.66
N ARG A 163 13.45 -11.88 4.44
CA ARG A 163 14.39 -11.27 5.39
C ARG A 163 14.93 -12.27 6.40
N VAL A 164 14.05 -13.08 7.00
CA VAL A 164 14.47 -14.10 7.98
C VAL A 164 15.42 -15.10 7.34
N ARG A 165 15.11 -15.59 6.14
CA ARG A 165 15.98 -16.50 5.39
C ARG A 165 17.36 -15.91 5.11
N LEU A 166 17.43 -14.66 4.61
CA LEU A 166 18.72 -14.00 4.35
C LEU A 166 19.58 -13.85 5.61
N LEU A 167 18.97 -13.57 6.77
CA LEU A 167 19.70 -13.49 8.04
C LEU A 167 20.20 -14.86 8.49
N GLN A 168 19.39 -15.90 8.32
CA GLN A 168 19.81 -17.28 8.58
C GLN A 168 20.98 -17.69 7.69
N ASP A 169 20.92 -17.37 6.40
CA ASP A 169 22.03 -17.63 5.46
C ASP A 169 23.32 -16.95 5.94
N ILE A 170 23.26 -15.70 6.41
CA ILE A 170 24.42 -14.99 6.98
C ILE A 170 24.97 -15.70 8.21
N ASP A 171 24.10 -16.08 9.15
CA ASP A 171 24.50 -16.73 10.40
C ASP A 171 25.13 -18.11 10.15
N GLU A 172 24.57 -18.89 9.24
CA GLU A 172 25.11 -20.20 8.83
C GLU A 172 26.49 -20.06 8.17
N GLU A 173 26.63 -19.08 7.28
CA GLU A 173 27.90 -18.75 6.63
C GLU A 173 28.98 -18.33 7.63
N MET A 174 28.62 -17.49 8.60
CA MET A 174 29.51 -17.06 9.67
C MET A 174 29.95 -18.24 10.55
N LEU A 175 29.01 -19.10 10.94
CA LEU A 175 29.30 -20.28 11.75
C LEU A 175 30.28 -21.23 11.05
N GLN A 176 30.07 -21.50 9.77
CA GLN A 176 30.97 -22.35 8.98
C GLN A 176 32.39 -21.76 8.90
N LYS A 177 32.51 -20.44 8.71
CA LYS A 177 33.81 -19.75 8.68
C LYS A 177 34.51 -19.78 10.03
N GLU A 178 33.79 -19.54 11.11
CA GLU A 178 34.36 -19.63 12.46
C GLU A 178 34.91 -21.04 12.76
N GLN A 179 34.17 -22.08 12.37
CA GLN A 179 34.62 -23.46 12.52
C GLN A 179 35.88 -23.76 11.69
N ALA A 180 35.91 -23.33 10.42
CA ALA A 180 37.07 -23.50 9.55
C ALA A 180 38.32 -22.77 10.09
N LEU A 181 38.15 -21.53 10.55
CA LEU A 181 39.22 -20.74 11.17
C LEU A 181 39.70 -21.37 12.49
N SER A 182 38.78 -21.88 13.30
CA SER A 182 39.12 -22.55 14.57
C SER A 182 39.95 -23.82 14.34
N LEU A 183 39.56 -24.66 13.37
CA LEU A 183 40.31 -25.86 13.00
C LEU A 183 41.71 -25.52 12.47
N ARG A 184 41.81 -24.51 11.59
CA ARG A 184 43.08 -24.02 11.07
C ARG A 184 43.99 -23.48 12.18
N ARG A 185 43.43 -22.70 13.10
CA ARG A 185 44.14 -22.19 14.28
C ARG A 185 44.67 -23.34 15.14
N ALA A 186 43.86 -24.35 15.43
CA ALA A 186 44.28 -25.51 16.21
C ALA A 186 45.44 -26.27 15.54
N LYS A 187 45.37 -26.46 14.22
CA LYS A 187 46.44 -27.12 13.45
C LYS A 187 47.75 -26.34 13.49
N ILE A 188 47.70 -25.02 13.22
CA ILE A 188 48.90 -24.17 13.28
C ILE A 188 49.48 -24.16 14.69
N HIS A 189 48.63 -24.09 15.72
CA HIS A 189 49.06 -24.12 17.11
C HIS A 189 49.78 -25.44 17.46
N GLN A 190 49.27 -26.58 16.97
CA GLN A 190 49.92 -27.87 17.13
C GLN A 190 51.29 -27.91 16.44
N GLN A 191 51.38 -27.46 15.18
CA GLN A 191 52.65 -27.42 14.44
C GLN A 191 53.67 -26.50 15.13
N LEU A 192 53.22 -25.37 15.67
CA LEU A 192 54.07 -24.45 16.43
C LEU A 192 54.58 -25.10 17.71
N THR A 193 53.73 -25.84 18.44
CA THR A 193 54.12 -26.58 19.64
C THR A 193 55.14 -27.67 19.33
N ASP A 194 54.92 -28.44 18.25
CA ASP A 194 55.84 -29.48 17.78
C ASP A 194 57.21 -28.90 17.40
N LEU A 195 57.23 -27.77 16.69
CA LEU A 195 58.46 -27.06 16.33
C LEU A 195 59.16 -26.49 17.56
N HIS A 196 58.43 -25.88 18.48
CA HIS A 196 58.99 -25.30 19.70
C HIS A 196 59.65 -26.37 20.57
N THR A 197 58.97 -27.50 20.79
CA THR A 197 59.50 -28.63 21.58
C THR A 197 60.73 -29.25 20.91
N ALA A 198 60.68 -29.51 19.60
CA ALA A 198 61.81 -30.08 18.86
C ALA A 198 63.02 -29.15 18.85
N THR A 199 62.82 -27.84 18.64
CA THR A 199 63.93 -26.86 18.61
C THR A 199 64.50 -26.60 20.00
N THR A 200 63.66 -26.55 21.04
CA THR A 200 64.11 -26.39 22.44
C THR A 200 64.94 -27.60 22.88
N PHE A 201 64.46 -28.82 22.64
CA PHE A 201 65.21 -30.04 22.94
C PHE A 201 66.54 -30.10 22.18
N THR A 202 66.53 -29.76 20.89
CA THR A 202 67.76 -29.77 20.07
C THR A 202 68.77 -28.75 20.58
N ARG A 203 68.30 -27.55 20.95
CA ARG A 203 69.16 -26.51 21.51
C ARG A 203 69.81 -26.96 22.82
N ASP A 204 69.01 -27.50 23.76
CA ASP A 204 69.52 -27.99 25.04
C ASP A 204 70.52 -29.15 24.87
N LEU A 205 70.25 -30.08 23.94
CA LEU A 205 71.17 -31.16 23.61
C LEU A 205 72.51 -30.65 23.03
N LEU A 206 72.49 -29.56 22.25
CA LEU A 206 73.69 -28.96 21.68
C LEU A 206 74.48 -28.12 22.68
N ASP A 207 73.78 -27.39 23.56
CA ASP A 207 74.40 -26.46 24.50
C ASP A 207 74.93 -27.17 25.76
N ASN A 208 74.18 -28.15 26.27
CA ASN A 208 74.44 -28.79 27.57
C ASN A 208 74.65 -30.32 27.50
N GLY A 209 74.43 -30.94 26.34
CA GLY A 209 74.46 -32.39 26.19
C GLY A 209 75.87 -32.99 26.08
N PRO A 210 76.16 -34.14 26.70
CA PRO A 210 77.44 -34.82 26.49
C PRO A 210 77.54 -35.40 25.07
N ASP A 211 78.75 -35.38 24.49
CA ASP A 211 79.03 -35.78 23.09
C ASP A 211 78.42 -37.14 22.68
N LEU A 212 78.45 -38.12 23.60
CA LEU A 212 77.88 -39.45 23.35
C LEU A 212 76.37 -39.39 23.06
N HIS A 213 75.61 -38.53 23.76
CA HIS A 213 74.18 -38.37 23.55
C HIS A 213 73.89 -37.66 22.23
N ILE A 214 74.71 -36.69 21.84
CA ILE A 214 74.62 -36.01 20.55
C ILE A 214 74.78 -37.04 19.42
N VAL A 215 75.81 -37.89 19.48
CA VAL A 215 76.07 -38.93 18.47
C VAL A 215 74.91 -39.93 18.39
N ARG A 216 74.37 -40.39 19.53
CA ARG A 216 73.25 -41.35 19.55
C ARG A 216 71.94 -40.76 19.05
N ALA A 217 71.63 -39.49 19.38
CA ALA A 217 70.37 -38.87 19.05
C ALA A 217 70.34 -38.20 17.67
N LYS A 218 71.50 -37.92 17.05
CA LYS A 218 71.64 -37.17 15.78
C LYS A 218 70.64 -37.59 14.71
N ALA A 219 70.55 -38.88 14.41
CA ALA A 219 69.70 -39.37 13.31
C ALA A 219 68.21 -39.10 13.58
N LEU A 220 67.75 -39.31 14.81
CA LEU A 220 66.36 -39.10 15.22
C LEU A 220 66.01 -37.60 15.22
N VAL A 221 66.85 -36.78 15.85
CA VAL A 221 66.64 -35.33 15.96
C VAL A 221 66.66 -34.68 14.58
N LEU A 222 67.66 -35.00 13.76
CA LEU A 222 67.76 -34.46 12.40
C LEU A 222 66.59 -34.92 11.52
N GLY A 223 66.13 -36.17 11.67
CA GLY A 223 64.95 -36.69 10.99
C GLY A 223 63.69 -35.91 11.36
N ARG A 224 63.45 -35.70 12.66
CA ARG A 224 62.28 -34.94 13.15
C ARG A 224 62.30 -33.49 12.71
N LEU A 225 63.44 -32.80 12.80
CA LEU A 225 63.56 -31.41 12.35
C LEU A 225 63.35 -31.27 10.84
N LYS A 226 63.91 -32.19 10.03
CA LYS A 226 63.65 -32.20 8.58
C LYS A 226 62.16 -32.39 8.28
N GLN A 227 61.49 -33.30 8.97
CA GLN A 227 60.05 -33.52 8.80
C GLN A 227 59.24 -32.26 9.13
N LEU A 228 59.52 -31.59 10.25
CA LEU A 228 58.79 -30.40 10.68
C LEU A 228 59.06 -29.19 9.77
N ASN A 229 60.29 -29.05 9.25
CA ASN A 229 60.67 -27.97 8.33
C ASN A 229 60.17 -28.18 6.90
N GLN A 230 59.67 -29.37 6.56
CA GLN A 230 59.05 -29.68 5.26
C GLN A 230 57.54 -29.41 5.25
N GLY A 231 56.98 -28.88 6.35
CA GLY A 231 55.55 -28.56 6.44
C GLY A 231 55.13 -27.51 5.41
N ASP A 232 53.99 -27.74 4.75
CA ASP A 232 53.41 -26.80 3.79
C ASP A 232 52.87 -25.55 4.52
N HIS A 233 53.47 -24.39 4.23
CA HIS A 233 53.12 -23.09 4.80
C HIS A 233 52.03 -22.34 4.00
N SER A 234 51.54 -22.91 2.89
CA SER A 234 50.43 -22.36 2.10
C SER A 234 49.16 -22.08 2.92
N GLN A 235 48.99 -22.82 4.02
CA GLN A 235 47.94 -22.64 5.03
C GLN A 235 48.14 -21.41 5.92
N LEU A 236 49.10 -20.52 5.67
CA LEU A 236 49.22 -19.23 6.35
C LEU A 236 48.56 -18.09 5.56
N GLU A 237 48.45 -18.21 4.23
CA GLU A 237 48.03 -17.11 3.34
C GLU A 237 46.53 -17.12 2.98
N GLN A 238 45.84 -18.27 3.06
CA GLN A 238 44.43 -18.40 2.62
C GLN A 238 43.37 -17.65 3.47
N ALA A 239 43.77 -16.78 4.41
CA ALA A 239 42.84 -16.17 5.36
C ALA A 239 41.99 -15.02 4.78
N GLU A 240 42.40 -14.40 3.67
CA GLU A 240 41.85 -13.12 3.23
C GLU A 240 40.75 -13.22 2.16
N ALA A 241 40.57 -14.37 1.52
CA ALA A 241 39.77 -14.45 0.29
C ALA A 241 38.25 -14.59 0.51
N ASP A 242 37.76 -14.78 1.72
CA ASP A 242 36.41 -15.28 1.93
C ASP A 242 35.50 -14.20 2.55
N ARG A 243 34.99 -13.28 1.72
CA ARG A 243 34.09 -12.20 2.18
C ARG A 243 32.63 -12.53 1.85
N ILE A 244 31.73 -12.37 2.81
CA ILE A 244 30.29 -12.49 2.57
C ILE A 244 29.77 -11.15 2.04
N VAL A 245 28.98 -11.16 0.97
CA VAL A 245 28.41 -9.96 0.35
C VAL A 245 26.91 -10.14 0.16
N PHE A 246 26.15 -9.07 0.42
CA PHE A 246 24.72 -9.01 0.14
C PHE A 246 24.47 -8.20 -1.14
N ASN A 247 23.80 -8.79 -2.13
CA ASN A 247 23.41 -8.13 -3.37
C ASN A 247 21.91 -7.90 -3.41
N ALA A 248 21.48 -6.69 -3.04
CA ALA A 248 20.07 -6.30 -2.93
C ALA A 248 19.29 -6.35 -4.26
N LYS A 249 19.96 -6.29 -5.41
CA LYS A 249 19.31 -6.25 -6.73
C LYS A 249 19.25 -7.61 -7.42
N GLN A 250 19.91 -8.61 -6.86
CA GLN A 250 19.94 -9.94 -7.45
C GLN A 250 18.62 -10.67 -7.20
N GLU A 251 18.07 -11.31 -8.22
CA GLU A 251 16.82 -12.07 -8.11
C GLU A 251 17.01 -13.31 -7.23
N ALA A 252 16.22 -13.41 -6.17
CA ALA A 252 16.28 -14.50 -5.19
C ALA A 252 15.16 -15.54 -5.36
N GLY A 253 14.47 -15.51 -6.51
CA GLY A 253 13.34 -16.39 -6.82
C GLY A 253 12.03 -15.96 -6.14
N LEU A 254 11.09 -16.90 -6.03
CA LEU A 254 9.74 -16.64 -5.55
C LEU A 254 9.59 -16.98 -4.06
N CYS A 255 8.95 -16.10 -3.29
CA CYS A 255 8.46 -16.37 -1.94
C CYS A 255 6.95 -16.13 -1.90
N ARG A 256 6.17 -17.17 -1.58
CA ARG A 256 4.69 -17.12 -1.60
C ARG A 256 4.12 -16.59 -2.93
N GLY A 257 4.79 -16.88 -4.05
CA GLY A 257 4.41 -16.41 -5.38
C GLY A 257 4.89 -15.01 -5.75
N TYR A 258 5.58 -14.30 -4.85
CA TYR A 258 6.15 -12.97 -5.11
C TYR A 258 7.63 -13.05 -5.45
N GLN A 259 8.06 -12.36 -6.50
CA GLN A 259 9.48 -12.25 -6.86
C GLN A 259 10.25 -11.46 -5.81
N MET A 260 11.25 -12.12 -5.21
CA MET A 260 12.13 -11.52 -4.21
C MET A 260 13.46 -11.11 -4.84
N TYR A 261 14.08 -10.13 -4.21
CA TYR A 261 15.42 -9.64 -4.54
C TYR A 261 16.27 -9.59 -3.27
N GLY A 262 17.58 -9.64 -3.43
CA GLY A 262 18.51 -9.74 -2.32
C GLY A 262 18.97 -11.18 -2.15
N MET A 263 20.24 -11.44 -2.45
CA MET A 263 20.92 -12.70 -2.15
C MET A 263 22.19 -12.46 -1.36
N VAL A 264 22.49 -13.40 -0.45
CA VAL A 264 23.74 -13.47 0.28
C VAL A 264 24.65 -14.44 -0.47
N GLN A 265 25.86 -13.99 -0.82
CA GLN A 265 26.81 -14.80 -1.57
C GLN A 265 28.20 -14.74 -0.93
N ARG A 266 28.94 -15.84 -1.03
CA ARG A 266 30.39 -15.84 -0.78
C ARG A 266 31.09 -15.19 -1.98
N CYS A 267 31.77 -14.09 -1.75
CA CYS A 267 32.64 -13.46 -2.72
C CYS A 267 34.10 -13.83 -2.41
N GLY A 268 34.63 -14.72 -3.24
CA GLY A 268 36.06 -14.85 -3.46
C GLY A 268 36.57 -13.72 -4.36
N VAL A 269 37.80 -13.26 -4.12
CA VAL A 269 38.55 -12.52 -5.16
C VAL A 269 38.98 -13.54 -6.21
N ASP A 270 38.70 -13.30 -7.48
CA ASP A 270 39.19 -14.13 -8.58
C ASP A 270 40.52 -13.55 -9.08
N PRO A 271 41.68 -14.19 -8.79
CA PRO A 271 42.98 -13.66 -9.19
C PRO A 271 43.11 -13.53 -10.72
N GLU A 272 42.43 -14.38 -11.50
CA GLU A 272 42.50 -14.36 -12.97
C GLU A 272 41.75 -13.18 -13.57
N ARG A 273 40.79 -12.60 -12.82
CA ARG A 273 40.00 -11.43 -13.23
C ARG A 273 40.45 -10.13 -12.56
N CYS A 274 41.44 -10.19 -11.69
CA CYS A 274 42.07 -9.00 -11.13
C CYS A 274 42.97 -8.33 -12.17
N GLN A 275 42.87 -6.99 -12.29
CA GLN A 275 43.74 -6.23 -13.18
C GLN A 275 44.57 -5.23 -12.41
N VAL A 276 45.86 -5.16 -12.73
CA VAL A 276 46.76 -4.11 -12.24
C VAL A 276 46.94 -3.09 -13.36
N ARG A 277 46.69 -1.82 -13.07
CA ARG A 277 46.82 -0.72 -14.04
C ARG A 277 47.57 0.45 -13.42
N GLY A 278 48.43 1.10 -14.18
CA GLY A 278 49.05 2.36 -13.76
C GLY A 278 50.45 2.58 -14.32
N PRO A 279 50.90 3.85 -14.36
CA PRO A 279 52.21 4.21 -14.91
C PRO A 279 53.35 3.56 -14.14
N GLY A 280 53.17 3.28 -12.84
CA GLY A 280 54.18 2.60 -12.01
C GLY A 280 54.44 1.14 -12.33
N LEU A 281 53.67 0.52 -13.24
CA LEU A 281 53.98 -0.80 -13.79
C LEU A 281 54.94 -0.75 -14.98
N GLN A 282 54.97 0.37 -15.70
CA GLN A 282 55.73 0.50 -16.94
C GLN A 282 57.03 1.28 -16.74
N PHE A 283 56.98 2.34 -15.93
CA PHE A 283 58.12 3.23 -15.70
C PHE A 283 58.23 3.61 -14.22
N VAL A 284 59.44 3.51 -13.69
CA VAL A 284 59.74 3.87 -12.30
C VAL A 284 61.05 4.64 -12.27
N HIS A 285 61.09 5.73 -11.50
CA HIS A 285 62.29 6.54 -11.33
C HIS A 285 62.89 6.33 -9.94
N GLN A 286 64.21 6.18 -9.88
CA GLN A 286 64.95 6.06 -8.63
C GLN A 286 64.60 7.23 -7.69
N GLY A 287 64.22 6.90 -6.45
CA GLY A 287 63.87 7.88 -5.42
C GLY A 287 62.53 8.60 -5.60
N LYS A 288 61.75 8.33 -6.66
CA LYS A 288 60.39 8.88 -6.82
C LYS A 288 59.33 7.85 -6.46
N LEU A 289 58.33 8.30 -5.72
CA LEU A 289 57.16 7.48 -5.39
C LEU A 289 56.36 7.21 -6.67
N SER A 290 56.11 5.94 -6.97
CA SER A 290 55.27 5.53 -8.09
C SER A 290 54.07 4.74 -7.58
N SER A 291 52.96 4.84 -8.30
CA SER A 291 51.70 4.20 -7.91
C SER A 291 51.11 3.41 -9.05
N PHE A 292 50.51 2.28 -8.70
CA PHE A 292 49.61 1.52 -9.56
C PHE A 292 48.34 1.21 -8.78
N THR A 293 47.29 0.90 -9.50
CA THR A 293 45.99 0.54 -8.97
C THR A 293 45.75 -0.94 -9.25
N LEU A 294 45.45 -1.69 -8.19
CA LEU A 294 44.94 -3.06 -8.30
C LEU A 294 43.41 -2.99 -8.25
N THR A 295 42.77 -3.49 -9.29
CA THR A 295 41.32 -3.66 -9.38
C THR A 295 41.00 -5.14 -9.18
N CYS A 296 40.41 -5.47 -8.03
CA CYS A 296 40.00 -6.84 -7.73
C CYS A 296 38.59 -7.08 -8.26
N SER A 297 38.39 -8.20 -8.94
CA SER A 297 37.09 -8.60 -9.50
C SER A 297 36.62 -9.90 -8.86
N THR A 298 35.32 -10.06 -8.75
CA THR A 298 34.71 -11.35 -8.39
C THR A 298 34.71 -12.29 -9.60
N PRO A 299 34.50 -13.61 -9.42
CA PRO A 299 34.29 -14.56 -10.51
C PRO A 299 33.13 -14.18 -11.46
N PHE A 300 32.25 -13.27 -11.02
CA PHE A 300 31.09 -12.80 -11.79
C PHE A 300 31.35 -11.49 -12.54
N GLY A 301 32.54 -10.90 -12.39
CA GLY A 301 32.95 -9.68 -13.08
C GLY A 301 32.60 -8.38 -12.36
N ASP A 302 32.01 -8.46 -11.16
CA ASP A 302 31.78 -7.27 -10.32
C ASP A 302 33.12 -6.78 -9.77
N GLN A 303 33.39 -5.48 -9.90
CA GLN A 303 34.55 -4.86 -9.27
C GLN A 303 34.29 -4.70 -7.78
N LEU A 304 35.21 -5.21 -6.97
CA LEU A 304 35.21 -4.96 -5.54
C LEU A 304 35.69 -3.54 -5.30
N GLU A 305 34.80 -2.65 -4.86
CA GLU A 305 35.18 -1.30 -4.44
C GLU A 305 36.10 -1.38 -3.22
N ASN A 306 37.33 -0.90 -3.39
CA ASN A 306 38.35 -0.89 -2.37
C ASN A 306 38.11 0.29 -1.42
N LYS A 307 37.82 0.04 -0.14
CA LYS A 307 37.79 1.07 0.92
C LYS A 307 39.18 1.37 1.51
N GLY A 308 40.25 0.84 0.90
CA GLY A 308 41.63 0.99 1.35
C GLY A 308 42.45 1.94 0.46
N ALA A 309 43.44 2.61 1.06
CA ALA A 309 44.41 3.43 0.33
C ALA A 309 45.22 2.56 -0.65
N PRO A 310 45.53 3.04 -1.87
CA PRO A 310 46.27 2.26 -2.85
C PRO A 310 47.67 1.87 -2.35
N PRO A 311 48.17 0.66 -2.65
CA PRO A 311 49.50 0.22 -2.23
C PRO A 311 50.57 1.14 -2.83
N ARG A 312 51.52 1.59 -1.99
CA ARG A 312 52.64 2.45 -2.37
C ARG A 312 53.91 1.61 -2.54
N VAL A 313 54.52 1.64 -3.72
CA VAL A 313 55.77 0.91 -4.00
C VAL A 313 56.90 1.91 -4.24
N THR A 314 58.00 1.74 -3.50
CA THR A 314 59.22 2.55 -3.64
C THR A 314 60.37 1.63 -4.00
N ILE A 315 61.01 1.87 -5.16
CA ILE A 315 62.17 1.08 -5.60
C ILE A 315 63.44 1.77 -5.10
N LEU A 316 64.18 1.07 -4.23
CA LEU A 316 65.47 1.50 -3.72
C LEU A 316 66.58 0.72 -4.46
N HIS A 317 67.60 1.43 -4.91
CA HIS A 317 68.80 0.81 -5.49
C HIS A 317 69.55 0.09 -4.37
N LYS A 318 69.82 -1.21 -4.54
CA LYS A 318 70.70 -1.93 -3.61
C LYS A 318 72.12 -1.42 -3.86
N GLU A 319 72.68 -0.66 -2.93
CA GLU A 319 74.10 -0.33 -3.00
C GLU A 319 74.88 -1.64 -2.89
N SER A 320 75.66 -1.94 -3.92
CA SER A 320 76.66 -3.01 -3.92
C SER A 320 77.75 -2.64 -2.92
N GLY A 321 77.65 -3.20 -1.71
CA GLY A 321 78.76 -3.37 -0.78
C GLY A 321 79.40 -4.73 -0.99
#